data_AF-A0A7V8AB46-F1
#
_entry.id   AF-A0A7V8AB46-F1
#
_cell.length_a   1.000
_cell.length_b   1.000
_cell.length_c   1.000
_cell.angle_alpha   90.00
_cell.angle_beta   90.00
_cell.angle_gamma   90.00
#
_symmetry.space_group_name_H-M   'P 1'
#
loop_
_entity.id
_entity.type
_entity.pdbx_description
1 polymer ?
#
loop_
_entity_poly.entity_id
_entity_poly.type
_entity_poly.pdbx_seq_one_letter_code
_entity_poly.pdbx_strand_id
1 'polypeptide(L)'
;MPQPMAIDGPMPLHLIVIEEARKDIQNLRAASYAASGEMSENLRAMVMSLDRIERDLIADSSGLMQVERLFTYYLPATTKILEARGRAAQDLDDTKLAKIDAIMGRLASAFRDFALRLHSKDDKAIEIDIKLLDQALASEFGFENLPAKTEN
;
A
#
# COMPACT_ATOMS: atom_id res chain seq x y z
N MET A 1 -2.10 23.70 37.25
CA MET A 1 -1.31 22.81 36.38
C MET A 1 -2.27 22.09 35.44
N PRO A 2 -2.08 22.08 34.12
CA PRO A 2 -2.93 21.27 33.25
C PRO A 2 -2.63 19.79 33.52
N GLN A 3 -3.68 19.00 33.75
CA GLN A 3 -3.54 17.56 33.98
C GLN A 3 -3.09 16.86 32.69
N PRO A 4 -2.27 15.80 32.76
CA PRO A 4 -2.03 14.95 31.60
C PRO A 4 -3.35 14.30 31.19
N MET A 5 -3.81 14.56 29.96
CA MET A 5 -4.89 13.79 29.36
C MET A 5 -4.39 12.37 29.14
N ALA A 6 -4.67 11.49 30.11
CA ALA A 6 -4.70 10.07 29.86
C ALA A 6 -5.83 9.83 28.84
N ILE A 7 -5.47 9.43 27.62
CA ILE A 7 -6.44 8.97 26.64
C ILE A 7 -6.86 7.57 27.08
N ASP A 8 -7.74 7.49 28.08
CA ASP A 8 -8.39 6.25 28.51
C ASP A 8 -9.59 5.98 27.59
N GLY A 9 -9.35 5.17 26.56
CA GLY A 9 -10.34 4.66 25.63
C GLY A 9 -9.69 3.73 24.60
N PRO A 10 -10.43 2.76 24.02
CA PRO A 10 -9.88 1.94 22.95
C PRO A 10 -9.46 2.84 21.79
N MET A 11 -8.28 2.56 21.22
CA MET A 11 -7.74 3.33 20.09
C MET A 11 -8.77 3.36 18.94
N PRO A 12 -9.05 4.52 18.33
CA PRO A 12 -9.90 4.60 17.16
C PRO A 12 -9.46 3.64 16.05
N LEU A 13 -10.40 2.97 15.39
CA LEU A 13 -10.11 1.92 14.39
C LEU A 13 -9.17 2.40 13.27
N HIS A 14 -9.33 3.64 12.80
CA HIS A 14 -8.45 4.19 11.77
C HIS A 14 -6.99 4.30 12.21
N LEU A 15 -6.73 4.55 13.51
CA LEU A 15 -5.36 4.58 14.06
C LEU A 15 -4.81 3.16 14.23
N ILE A 16 -5.64 2.18 14.57
CA ILE A 16 -5.24 0.77 14.61
C ILE A 16 -4.78 0.31 13.21
N VAL A 17 -5.59 0.59 12.19
CA VAL A 17 -5.29 0.24 10.79
C VAL A 17 -3.99 0.90 10.30
N ILE A 18 -3.73 2.16 10.69
CA ILE A 18 -2.46 2.84 10.40
C ILE A 18 -1.29 2.15 11.13
N GLU A 19 -1.46 1.82 12.41
CA GLU A 19 -0.41 1.21 13.21
C GLU A 19 -0.03 -0.19 12.69
N GLU A 20 -1.02 -0.99 12.30
CA GLU A 20 -0.81 -2.31 11.69
C GLU A 20 -0.04 -2.21 10.37
N ALA A 21 -0.32 -1.18 9.56
CA ALA A 21 0.38 -0.93 8.29
C ALA A 21 1.81 -0.40 8.45
N ARG A 22 2.18 0.11 9.65
CA ARG A 22 3.41 0.87 9.87
C ARG A 22 4.66 0.11 9.43
N LYS A 23 4.74 -1.18 9.71
CA LYS A 23 5.88 -2.02 9.34
C LYS A 23 6.05 -2.11 7.83
N ASP A 24 4.97 -2.32 7.09
CA ASP A 24 5.04 -2.42 5.63
C ASP A 24 5.38 -1.07 4.97
N ILE A 25 4.86 0.04 5.51
CA ILE A 25 5.25 1.40 5.07
C ILE A 25 6.76 1.62 5.30
N GLN A 26 7.29 1.22 6.46
CA GLN A 26 8.72 1.32 6.76
C GLN A 26 9.57 0.46 5.81
N ASN A 27 9.13 -0.75 5.48
CA ASN A 27 9.81 -1.63 4.53
C ASN A 27 9.86 -1.01 3.13
N LEU A 28 8.74 -0.49 2.62
CA LEU A 28 8.68 0.23 1.34
C LEU A 28 9.62 1.45 1.35
N ARG A 29 9.62 2.21 2.45
CA ARG A 29 10.48 3.39 2.62
C ARG A 29 11.96 3.01 2.59
N ALA A 30 12.36 1.99 3.34
CA ALA A 30 13.74 1.50 3.33
C ALA A 30 14.17 1.05 1.93
N ALA A 31 13.32 0.31 1.22
CA ALA A 31 13.59 -0.12 -0.14
C ALA A 31 13.66 1.05 -1.14
N SER A 32 12.87 2.11 -0.94
CA SER A 32 12.94 3.32 -1.77
C SER A 32 14.30 4.02 -1.71
N TYR A 33 15.00 3.91 -0.57
CA TYR A 33 16.36 4.43 -0.39
C TYR A 33 17.44 3.48 -0.91
N ALA A 34 17.21 2.17 -0.86
CA ALA A 34 18.15 1.17 -1.32
C ALA A 34 18.11 0.98 -2.86
N ALA A 35 16.96 1.19 -3.49
CA ALA A 35 16.79 1.09 -4.93
C ALA A 35 17.41 2.27 -5.68
N SER A 36 17.61 2.09 -6.99
CA SER A 36 18.08 3.13 -7.92
C SER A 36 17.20 3.20 -9.16
N GLY A 37 17.32 4.29 -9.92
CA GLY A 37 16.56 4.51 -11.16
C GLY A 37 15.05 4.50 -10.96
N GLU A 38 14.33 4.00 -11.97
CA GLU A 38 12.87 3.96 -12.02
C GLU A 38 12.25 3.22 -10.82
N MET A 39 12.90 2.16 -10.32
CA MET A 39 12.41 1.44 -9.13
C MET A 39 12.41 2.33 -7.88
N SER A 40 13.45 3.14 -7.67
CA SER A 40 13.49 4.10 -6.56
C SER A 40 12.39 5.14 -6.68
N GLU A 41 12.15 5.65 -7.89
CA GLU A 41 11.10 6.64 -8.17
C GLU A 41 9.70 6.07 -7.90
N ASN A 42 9.43 4.85 -8.36
CA ASN A 42 8.17 4.14 -8.14
C ASN A 42 7.92 3.90 -6.65
N LEU A 43 8.91 3.39 -5.91
CA LEU A 43 8.80 3.17 -4.47
C LEU A 43 8.60 4.48 -3.69
N ARG A 44 9.30 5.55 -4.06
CA ARG A 44 9.09 6.87 -3.43
C ARG A 44 7.68 7.39 -3.70
N ALA A 45 7.17 7.24 -4.91
CA ALA A 45 5.80 7.64 -5.24
C ALA A 45 4.75 6.87 -4.40
N MET A 46 4.95 5.57 -4.19
CA MET A 46 4.10 4.78 -3.29
C MET A 46 4.17 5.30 -1.85
N VAL A 47 5.38 5.51 -1.32
CA VAL A 47 5.57 6.01 0.06
C VAL A 47 4.93 7.37 0.25
N MET A 48 5.09 8.30 -0.71
CA MET A 48 4.43 9.60 -0.65
C MET A 48 2.90 9.50 -0.68
N SER A 49 2.36 8.54 -1.44
CA SER A 49 0.92 8.27 -1.51
C SER A 49 0.41 7.72 -0.18
N LEU A 50 1.13 6.77 0.42
CA LEU A 50 0.83 6.21 1.74
C LEU A 50 0.89 7.28 2.84
N ASP A 51 1.92 8.13 2.85
CA ASP A 51 2.05 9.24 3.82
C ASP A 51 0.91 10.25 3.69
N ARG A 52 0.40 10.47 2.47
CA ARG A 52 -0.77 11.31 2.24
C ARG A 52 -2.03 10.65 2.80
N ILE A 53 -2.25 9.38 2.49
CA ILE A 53 -3.41 8.62 2.96
C ILE A 53 -3.44 8.54 4.49
N GLU A 54 -2.29 8.28 5.13
CA GLU A 54 -2.18 8.28 6.59
C GLU A 54 -2.60 9.64 7.18
N ARG A 55 -2.06 10.74 6.64
CA ARG A 55 -2.41 12.10 7.11
C ARG A 55 -3.88 12.43 6.87
N ASP A 56 -4.42 12.11 5.71
CA ASP A 56 -5.82 12.37 5.36
C ASP A 56 -6.75 11.55 6.28
N LEU A 57 -6.39 10.29 6.59
CA LEU A 57 -7.18 9.42 7.47
C LEU A 57 -7.10 9.82 8.95
N ILE A 58 -5.96 10.35 9.42
CA ILE A 58 -5.83 10.93 10.76
C ILE A 58 -6.68 12.20 10.89
N ALA A 59 -6.74 13.02 9.83
CA ALA A 59 -7.53 14.25 9.82
C ALA A 59 -9.03 14.00 9.67
N ASP A 60 -9.42 13.01 8.86
CA ASP A 60 -10.80 12.65 8.56
C ASP A 60 -10.93 11.13 8.31
N SER A 61 -11.55 10.44 9.28
CA SER A 61 -11.73 8.98 9.20
C SER A 61 -12.80 8.51 8.22
N SER A 62 -13.50 9.40 7.49
CA SER A 62 -14.56 9.01 6.55
C SER A 62 -14.10 8.12 5.40
N GLY A 63 -12.81 8.16 5.05
CA GLY A 63 -12.18 7.29 4.03
C GLY A 63 -11.73 5.92 4.55
N LEU A 64 -12.03 5.56 5.81
CA LEU A 64 -11.49 4.34 6.44
C LEU A 64 -11.83 3.07 5.66
N MET A 65 -13.08 2.89 5.23
CA MET A 65 -13.50 1.68 4.52
C MET A 65 -12.72 1.47 3.21
N GLN A 66 -12.41 2.55 2.51
CA GLN A 66 -11.64 2.52 1.27
C GLN A 66 -10.16 2.18 1.56
N VAL A 67 -9.59 2.79 2.61
CA VAL A 67 -8.17 2.62 2.98
C VAL A 67 -7.90 1.27 3.64
N GLU A 68 -8.87 0.68 4.33
CA GLU A 68 -8.71 -0.59 5.03
C GLU A 68 -8.19 -1.69 4.09
N ARG A 69 -8.74 -1.81 2.88
CA ARG A 69 -8.27 -2.80 1.91
C ARG A 69 -6.86 -2.48 1.38
N LEU A 70 -6.51 -1.20 1.24
CA LEU A 70 -5.15 -0.77 0.88
C LEU A 70 -4.12 -1.26 1.91
N PHE A 71 -4.39 -1.03 3.20
CA PHE A 71 -3.44 -1.31 4.26
C PHE A 71 -3.43 -2.78 4.69
N THR A 72 -4.57 -3.47 4.65
CA THR A 72 -4.65 -4.87 5.10
C THR A 72 -4.32 -5.89 4.01
N TYR A 73 -4.44 -5.53 2.73
CA TYR A 73 -4.26 -6.46 1.62
C TYR A 73 -3.20 -6.00 0.61
N TYR A 74 -3.37 -4.82 0.00
CA TYR A 74 -2.53 -4.41 -1.12
C TYR A 74 -1.10 -4.03 -0.71
N LEU A 75 -0.95 -3.37 0.44
CA LEU A 75 0.35 -2.97 0.96
C LEU A 75 1.19 -4.21 1.39
N PRO A 76 0.67 -5.16 2.18
CA PRO A 76 1.38 -6.42 2.47
C PRO A 76 1.69 -7.27 1.24
N ALA A 77 0.83 -7.24 0.21
CA ALA A 77 1.12 -7.91 -1.05
C ALA A 77 2.30 -7.23 -1.77
N THR A 78 2.34 -5.89 -1.78
CA THR A 78 3.43 -5.11 -2.36
C THR A 78 4.77 -5.39 -1.68
N THR A 79 4.80 -5.53 -0.34
CA THR A 79 6.03 -5.91 0.37
C THR A 79 6.50 -7.32 -0.01
N LYS A 80 5.61 -8.29 -0.15
CA LYS A 80 5.97 -9.65 -0.64
C LYS A 80 6.56 -9.64 -2.06
N ILE A 81 6.03 -8.79 -2.94
CA ILE A 81 6.55 -8.62 -4.30
C ILE A 81 7.97 -8.05 -4.26
N LEU A 82 8.20 -7.05 -3.41
CA LEU A 82 9.51 -6.46 -3.21
C LEU A 82 10.52 -7.46 -2.64
N GLU A 83 10.13 -8.33 -1.71
CA GLU A 83 10.96 -9.43 -1.25
C GLU A 83 11.29 -10.44 -2.37
N ALA A 84 10.30 -10.76 -3.20
CA ALA A 84 10.51 -11.64 -4.36
C ALA A 84 11.48 -11.03 -5.37
N ARG A 85 11.45 -9.70 -5.52
CA ARG A 85 12.45 -8.95 -6.31
C ARG A 85 13.86 -9.10 -5.72
N GLY A 86 13.99 -8.95 -4.40
CA GLY A 86 15.26 -9.12 -3.70
C GLY A 86 15.87 -10.51 -3.94
N ARG A 87 15.04 -11.55 -3.86
CA ARG A 87 15.45 -12.93 -4.20
C ARG A 87 15.86 -13.09 -5.66
N ALA A 88 15.06 -12.56 -6.60
CA ALA A 88 15.39 -12.60 -8.03
C ALA A 88 16.72 -11.90 -8.35
N ALA A 89 17.04 -10.81 -7.65
CA ALA A 89 18.34 -10.14 -7.76
C ALA A 89 19.51 -10.98 -7.24
N GLN A 90 19.30 -11.72 -6.16
CA GLN A 90 20.32 -12.65 -5.63
C GLN A 90 20.54 -13.84 -6.57
N ASP A 91 19.48 -14.33 -7.20
CA ASP A 91 19.51 -15.47 -8.13
C ASP A 91 19.99 -15.07 -9.54
N LEU A 92 20.23 -13.77 -9.79
CA LEU A 92 20.59 -13.22 -11.11
C LEU A 92 19.54 -13.54 -12.19
N ASP A 93 18.26 -13.58 -11.82
CA ASP A 93 17.15 -13.83 -12.73
C ASP A 93 16.59 -12.52 -13.31
N ASP A 94 17.26 -12.03 -14.35
CA ASP A 94 16.91 -10.77 -15.03
C ASP A 94 15.50 -10.78 -15.63
N THR A 95 15.01 -11.95 -16.05
CA THR A 95 13.66 -12.06 -16.62
C THR A 95 12.60 -11.86 -15.54
N LYS A 96 12.80 -12.46 -14.37
CA LYS A 96 11.91 -12.29 -13.23
C LYS A 96 12.03 -10.89 -12.64
N LEU A 97 13.21 -10.30 -12.60
CA LEU A 97 13.39 -8.90 -12.20
C LEU A 97 12.59 -7.95 -13.08
N ALA A 98 12.72 -8.05 -14.41
CA ALA A 98 12.00 -7.19 -15.34
C ALA A 98 10.46 -7.28 -15.18
N LYS A 99 9.95 -8.49 -14.94
CA LYS A 99 8.53 -8.73 -14.65
C LYS A 99 8.08 -8.05 -13.36
N ILE A 100 8.82 -8.26 -12.27
CA ILE A 100 8.52 -7.64 -10.98
C ILE A 100 8.58 -6.12 -11.07
N ASP A 101 9.54 -5.57 -11.80
CA ASP A 101 9.69 -4.12 -12.00
C ASP A 101 8.50 -3.52 -12.74
N ALA A 102 7.98 -4.21 -13.75
CA ALA A 102 6.78 -3.79 -14.46
C ALA A 102 5.53 -3.77 -13.56
N ILE A 103 5.36 -4.79 -12.70
CA ILE A 103 4.25 -4.83 -11.72
C ILE A 103 4.37 -3.69 -10.73
N MET A 104 5.57 -3.45 -10.20
CA MET A 104 5.82 -2.36 -9.25
C MET A 104 5.51 -0.99 -9.86
N GLY A 105 5.80 -0.75 -11.14
CA GLY A 105 5.41 0.48 -11.82
C GLY A 105 3.89 0.66 -11.92
N ARG A 106 3.14 -0.42 -12.20
CA ARG A 106 1.66 -0.39 -12.22
C ARG A 106 1.08 -0.13 -10.83
N LEU A 107 1.61 -0.80 -9.80
CA LEU A 107 1.23 -0.56 -8.41
C LEU A 107 1.52 0.88 -7.99
N ALA A 108 2.66 1.45 -8.38
CA ALA A 108 3.01 2.83 -8.03
C ALA A 108 2.03 3.84 -8.61
N SER A 109 1.56 3.59 -9.83
CA SER A 109 0.55 4.42 -10.48
C SER A 109 -0.81 4.28 -9.78
N ALA A 110 -1.24 3.05 -9.48
CA ALA A 110 -2.50 2.80 -8.80
C ALA A 110 -2.55 3.38 -7.37
N PHE A 111 -1.46 3.31 -6.60
CA PHE A 111 -1.37 3.93 -5.28
C PHE A 111 -1.52 5.45 -5.35
N ARG A 112 -0.92 6.07 -6.37
CA ARG A 112 -0.98 7.52 -6.59
C ARG A 112 -2.40 7.96 -6.94
N ASP A 113 -3.05 7.26 -7.87
CA ASP A 113 -4.41 7.56 -8.30
C ASP A 113 -5.40 7.37 -7.15
N PHE A 114 -5.25 6.28 -6.38
CA PHE A 114 -6.04 6.03 -5.18
C PHE A 114 -5.91 7.18 -4.18
N ALA A 115 -4.68 7.61 -3.86
CA ALA A 115 -4.44 8.71 -2.93
C ALA A 115 -5.04 10.04 -3.42
N LEU A 116 -5.02 10.30 -4.73
CA LEU A 116 -5.63 11.49 -5.33
C LEU A 116 -7.15 11.46 -5.22
N ARG A 117 -7.80 10.32 -5.52
CA ARG A 117 -9.26 10.20 -5.49
C ARG A 117 -9.83 10.08 -4.08
N LEU A 118 -9.08 9.47 -3.16
CA LEU A 118 -9.41 9.49 -1.74
C LEU A 118 -9.54 10.93 -1.23
N HIS A 119 -8.60 11.78 -1.62
CA HIS A 119 -8.63 13.19 -1.27
C HIS A 119 -9.79 13.94 -1.92
N SER A 120 -10.17 13.60 -3.16
CA SER A 120 -11.31 14.22 -3.85
C SER A 120 -12.66 13.63 -3.45
N LYS A 121 -12.70 12.61 -2.58
CA LYS A 121 -13.91 11.90 -2.14
C LYS A 121 -14.74 11.33 -3.31
N ASP A 122 -14.06 10.80 -4.34
CA ASP A 122 -14.71 10.18 -5.50
C ASP A 122 -14.79 8.65 -5.33
N ASP A 123 -15.83 8.16 -4.67
CA ASP A 123 -15.96 6.75 -4.30
C ASP A 123 -15.96 5.78 -5.50
N LYS A 124 -16.63 6.15 -6.61
CA LYS A 124 -16.69 5.30 -7.81
C LYS A 124 -15.32 5.15 -8.46
N ALA A 125 -14.56 6.23 -8.46
CA ALA A 125 -13.20 6.24 -8.96
C ALA A 125 -12.26 5.39 -8.09
N ILE A 126 -12.43 5.44 -6.77
CA ILE A 126 -11.65 4.62 -5.84
C ILE A 126 -11.89 3.13 -6.10
N GLU A 127 -13.14 2.70 -6.34
CA GLU A 127 -13.43 1.30 -6.70
C GLU A 127 -12.70 0.84 -7.96
N ILE A 128 -12.51 1.73 -8.95
CA ILE A 128 -11.76 1.43 -10.17
C ILE A 128 -10.29 1.21 -9.83
N ASP A 129 -9.70 2.06 -9.02
CA ASP A 129 -8.30 1.92 -8.64
C ASP A 129 -8.04 0.65 -7.82
N ILE A 130 -8.98 0.29 -6.93
CA ILE A 130 -8.96 -1.00 -6.22
C ILE A 130 -8.94 -2.18 -7.21
N LYS A 131 -9.73 -2.11 -8.29
CA LYS A 131 -9.70 -3.14 -9.36
C LYS A 131 -8.37 -3.15 -10.11
N LEU A 132 -7.75 -1.99 -10.33
CA LEU A 132 -6.43 -1.90 -10.94
C LEU A 132 -5.35 -2.52 -10.05
N LEU A 133 -5.44 -2.31 -8.73
CA LEU A 133 -4.57 -2.97 -7.75
C LEU A 133 -4.77 -4.49 -7.77
N ASP A 134 -6.02 -4.97 -7.81
CA ASP A 134 -6.33 -6.40 -7.95
C ASP A 134 -5.72 -6.98 -9.24
N GLN A 135 -5.88 -6.30 -10.38
CA GLN A 135 -5.33 -6.73 -11.67
C GLN A 135 -3.80 -6.76 -11.66
N ALA A 136 -3.16 -5.73 -11.10
CA ALA A 136 -1.71 -5.66 -11.01
C ALA A 136 -1.12 -6.83 -10.19
N LEU A 137 -1.82 -7.24 -9.12
CA LEU A 137 -1.41 -8.38 -8.31
C LEU A 137 -1.72 -9.73 -8.97
N ALA A 138 -2.90 -9.88 -9.59
CA ALA A 138 -3.34 -11.13 -10.20
C ALA A 138 -2.50 -11.52 -11.43
N SER A 139 -2.08 -10.55 -12.23
CA SER A 139 -1.53 -10.81 -13.56
C SER A 139 -0.21 -11.60 -13.58
N GLU A 140 0.55 -11.67 -12.48
CA GLU A 140 1.90 -12.27 -12.51
C GLU A 140 2.35 -13.03 -11.25
N PHE A 141 1.71 -12.85 -10.09
CA PHE A 141 2.08 -13.57 -8.87
C PHE A 141 1.13 -14.73 -8.49
N GLY A 142 0.07 -14.97 -9.26
CA GLY A 142 -0.87 -16.05 -8.95
C GLY A 142 -1.53 -15.87 -7.58
N PHE A 143 -1.78 -14.63 -7.15
CA PHE A 143 -2.58 -14.32 -5.95
C PHE A 143 -4.08 -14.72 -6.12
N GLU A 144 -4.40 -15.62 -7.06
CA GLU A 144 -5.74 -16.18 -7.30
C GLU A 144 -6.28 -17.03 -6.13
N ASN A 145 -5.49 -17.32 -5.09
CA ASN A 145 -5.91 -18.22 -3.99
C ASN A 145 -5.45 -17.76 -2.60
N LEU A 146 -5.84 -16.55 -2.19
CA LEU A 146 -5.95 -16.20 -0.77
C LEU A 146 -7.37 -15.70 -0.53
N PRO A 147 -8.04 -16.14 0.55
CA PRO A 147 -9.49 -16.24 0.61
C PRO A 147 -10.13 -14.91 0.25
N ALA A 148 -10.89 -14.93 -0.85
CA ALA A 148 -11.90 -13.92 -1.12
C ALA A 148 -12.75 -13.78 0.14
N LYS A 149 -12.98 -12.53 0.54
CA LYS A 149 -14.00 -12.07 1.49
C LYS A 149 -14.77 -13.22 2.14
N THR A 150 -14.52 -13.49 3.42
CA THR A 150 -15.59 -13.98 4.27
C THR A 150 -16.65 -12.90 4.30
N GLU A 151 -17.59 -12.97 3.35
CA GLU A 151 -18.91 -12.37 3.48
C GLU A 151 -19.53 -12.98 4.73
N ASN A 152 -19.88 -12.11 5.68
CA ASN A 152 -20.76 -12.41 6.79
C ASN A 152 -21.72 -11.23 6.94
#